data_AF-A0A6L7MH45-F1
#
_entry.id   AF-A0A6L7MH45-F1
#
_cell.length_a   1.000
_cell.length_b   1.000
_cell.length_c   1.000
_cell.angle_alpha   90.00
_cell.angle_beta   90.00
_cell.angle_gamma   90.00
#
_symmetry.space_group_name_H-M   'P 1'
#
loop_
_entity.id
_entity.type
_entity.pdbx_description
1 polymer ?
#
loop_
_entity_poly.entity_id
_entity_poly.type
_entity_poly.pdbx_seq_one_letter_code
_entity_poly.pdbx_strand_id
1 'polypeptide(L)' 'MNTHEHEAILRVLSAAHDQGKGGLEGAEVYRAVTGNIDKAGESRYRRILKALAKQGKVVNDTKQPHARGQWRIVK' A
#
# COMPACT_ATOMS: atom_id res chain seq x y z
N MET A 1 13.57 9.08 7.78
CA MET A 1 12.48 8.42 7.03
C MET A 1 12.31 7.04 7.66
N ASN A 2 11.13 6.71 8.21
CA ASN A 2 10.97 5.52 9.05
C ASN A 2 10.96 4.23 8.21
N THR A 3 12.12 3.57 8.16
CA THR A 3 12.34 2.31 7.43
C THR A 3 11.36 1.21 7.85
N HIS A 4 10.95 1.17 9.12
CA HIS A 4 10.00 0.19 9.64
C HIS A 4 8.61 0.27 8.98
N GLU A 5 8.08 1.47 8.74
CA GLU A 5 6.77 1.63 8.08
C GLU A 5 6.83 1.21 6.62
N HIS A 6 7.96 1.48 5.94
CA HIS A 6 8.18 1.06 4.56
C HIS A 6 8.19 -0.48 4.45
N GLU A 7 8.97 -1.14 5.29
CA GLU A 7 9.08 -2.60 5.29
C GLU A 7 7.75 -3.27 5.62
N ALA A 8 7.00 -2.73 6.59
CA ALA A 8 5.68 -3.25 6.95
C ALA A 8 4.69 -3.16 5.77
N ILE A 9 4.65 -2.01 5.09
CA ILE A 9 3.82 -1.83 3.90
C ILE A 9 4.19 -2.83 2.80
N LEU A 10 5.50 -3.01 2.53
CA LEU A 10 5.95 -3.94 1.51
C LEU A 10 5.61 -5.39 1.86
N ARG A 11 5.72 -5.80 3.13
CA ARG A 11 5.30 -7.13 3.59
C ARG A 11 3.79 -7.34 3.38
N VAL A 12 2.97 -6.37 3.74
CA VAL A 12 1.51 -6.45 3.57
C VAL A 12 1.14 -6.56 2.08
N LEU A 13 1.73 -5.74 1.23
CA LEU A 13 1.47 -5.78 -0.22
C LEU A 13 2.00 -7.07 -0.88
N SER A 14 3.15 -7.59 -0.43
CA SER A 14 3.67 -8.88 -0.89
C SER A 14 2.74 -10.02 -0.50
N ALA A 15 2.28 -10.05 0.76
CA ALA A 15 1.35 -11.07 1.22
C ALA A 15 0.01 -11.03 0.47
N ALA A 16 -0.52 -9.82 0.18
CA ALA A 16 -1.71 -9.67 -0.63
C ALA A 16 -1.51 -10.21 -2.05
N HIS A 17 -0.38 -9.89 -2.68
CA HIS A 17 -0.02 -10.42 -3.99
C HIS A 17 0.10 -11.95 -3.99
N ASP A 18 0.77 -12.53 -3.00
CA ASP A 18 0.95 -14.00 -2.90
C ASP A 18 -0.38 -14.73 -2.61
N GLN A 19 -1.37 -14.04 -2.02
CA GLN A 19 -2.76 -14.51 -1.90
C GLN A 19 -3.58 -14.35 -3.20
N GLY A 20 -2.98 -13.89 -4.29
CA GLY A 20 -3.66 -13.63 -5.56
C GLY A 20 -4.53 -12.37 -5.57
N LYS A 21 -4.38 -11.48 -4.57
CA LYS A 21 -5.08 -10.19 -4.58
C LYS A 21 -4.40 -9.24 -5.56
N GLY A 22 -5.18 -8.59 -6.42
CA GLY A 22 -4.71 -7.62 -7.41
C GLY A 22 -4.11 -6.34 -6.81
N GLY A 23 -4.33 -6.10 -5.51
CA GLY A 23 -3.80 -4.97 -4.76
C GLY A 23 -4.60 -4.75 -3.46
N LEU A 24 -4.24 -3.71 -2.72
CA LEU A 24 -4.94 -3.24 -1.53
C LEU A 24 -5.16 -1.73 -1.60
N GLU A 25 -6.30 -1.25 -1.13
CA GLU A 25 -6.51 0.18 -0.97
C GLU A 25 -5.60 0.77 0.11
N GLY A 26 -5.32 2.07 0.04
CA GLY A 26 -4.47 2.74 1.03
C GLY A 26 -4.99 2.61 2.47
N ALA A 27 -6.31 2.58 2.66
CA ALA A 27 -6.95 2.33 3.95
C ALA A 27 -6.74 0.89 4.44
N GLU A 28 -6.82 -0.09 3.54
CA GLU A 28 -6.56 -1.49 3.86
C GLU A 28 -5.09 -1.74 4.24
N VAL A 29 -4.16 -1.11 3.52
CA VAL A 29 -2.73 -1.16 3.88
C VAL A 29 -2.51 -0.57 5.27
N TYR A 30 -3.09 0.60 5.56
CA TYR A 30 -2.97 1.22 6.88
C TYR A 30 -3.52 0.33 7.99
N ARG A 31 -4.73 -0.20 7.79
CA ARG A 31 -5.39 -1.10 8.73
C ARG A 31 -4.59 -2.39 8.94
N ALA A 32 -4.05 -2.98 7.87
CA ALA A 32 -3.27 -4.21 7.94
C ALA A 32 -1.93 -4.02 8.67
N VAL A 33 -1.30 -2.85 8.55
CA VAL A 33 -0.03 -2.56 9.24
C VAL A 33 -0.23 -2.17 10.69
N THR A 34 -1.26 -1.37 11.00
CA THR A 34 -1.39 -0.74 12.32
C THR A 34 -2.54 -1.28 13.18
N GLY A 35 -3.49 -1.99 12.59
CA GLY A 35 -4.76 -2.37 13.24
C GLY A 35 -5.74 -1.20 13.42
N ASN A 36 -5.33 0.04 13.13
CA ASN A 36 -6.12 1.24 13.35
C ASN A 36 -6.93 1.64 12.11
N ILE A 37 -7.96 2.46 12.32
CA ILE A 37 -8.85 2.98 11.27
C ILE A 37 -9.14 4.45 11.55
N ASP A 38 -8.20 5.33 11.17
CA ASP A 38 -8.34 6.78 11.27
C ASP A 38 -7.79 7.47 10.01
N LYS A 39 -8.31 8.66 9.72
CA LYS A 39 -8.03 9.39 8.47
C LYS A 39 -6.62 10.01 8.44
N ALA A 40 -6.06 10.34 9.59
CA ALA A 40 -4.73 10.95 9.67
C ALA A 40 -3.64 9.91 9.34
N GLY A 41 -3.76 8.71 9.94
CA GLY A 41 -2.92 7.56 9.67
C GLY A 41 -3.03 7.08 8.22
N GLU A 42 -4.25 6.96 7.69
CA GLU A 42 -4.48 6.63 6.27
C GLU A 42 -3.74 7.62 5.34
N SER A 43 -3.89 8.93 5.59
CA SER A 43 -3.26 9.97 4.77
C SER A 43 -1.73 9.95 4.86
N ARG A 44 -1.17 9.59 6.02
CA ARG A 44 0.27 9.35 6.18
C ARG A 44 0.72 8.13 5.36
N TYR A 45 0.01 7.02 5.43
CA TYR A 45 0.36 5.80 4.69
C TYR A 45 0.24 5.97 3.17
N ARG A 46 -0.77 6.70 2.69
CA ARG A 46 -0.85 7.10 1.27
C ARG A 46 0.37 7.90 0.82
N ARG A 47 0.95 8.76 1.67
CA ARG A 47 2.20 9.48 1.33
C ARG A 47 3.40 8.54 1.25
N ILE A 48 3.49 7.56 2.16
CA ILE A 48 4.55 6.55 2.14
C ILE A 48 4.44 5.68 0.88
N LEU A 49 3.23 5.21 0.55
CA LEU A 49 2.96 4.45 -0.67
C LEU A 49 3.38 5.21 -1.94
N LYS A 50 3.09 6.51 -2.02
CA LYS A 50 3.59 7.37 -3.12
C LYS A 50 5.12 7.44 -3.16
N ALA A 51 5.78 7.51 -2.02
CA ALA A 51 7.24 7.50 -1.96
C ALA A 51 7.82 6.17 -2.43
N LEU A 52 7.23 5.04 -2.01
CA LEU A 52 7.62 3.70 -2.47
C LEU A 52 7.37 3.51 -3.97
N ALA A 53 6.32 4.10 -4.52
CA ALA A 53 6.06 4.06 -5.96
C ALA A 53 7.09 4.85 -6.77
N LYS A 54 7.52 6.01 -6.26
CA LYS A 54 8.64 6.76 -6.87
C LYS A 54 9.95 5.96 -6.86
N GLN A 55 10.12 5.05 -5.90
CA GLN A 55 11.26 4.12 -5.83
C GLN A 55 11.07 2.86 -6.69
N GLY A 56 9.94 2.72 -7.40
CA GLY A 56 9.64 1.55 -8.22
C GLY A 56 9.30 0.28 -7.43
N LYS A 57 9.08 0.36 -6.10
CA LYS A 57 8.80 -0.82 -5.27
C LYS A 57 7.33 -1.23 -5.28
N VAL A 58 6.44 -0.28 -5.55
CA VAL A 58 4.99 -0.50 -5.60
C VAL A 58 4.40 0.30 -6.77
N VAL A 59 3.24 -0.09 -7.25
CA VAL A 59 2.46 0.67 -8.24
C VAL A 59 1.06 0.92 -7.73
N ASN A 60 0.49 2.07 -8.11
CA ASN A 60 -0.91 2.37 -7.90
C ASN A 60 -1.66 2.11 -9.21
N ASP A 61 -2.62 1.18 -9.17
CA ASP A 61 -3.51 0.98 -10.30
C ASP A 61 -4.50 2.15 -10.37
N THR A 62 -4.29 3.00 -11.37
CA THR A 62 -5.17 4.15 -11.65
C THR A 62 -5.96 3.96 -12.94
N LYS A 63 -5.58 2.97 -13.76
CA LYS A 63 -6.08 2.80 -15.13
C LYS A 63 -7.35 1.96 -15.20
N GLN A 64 -7.53 1.00 -14.29
CA GLN A 64 -8.72 0.15 -14.28
C GLN A 64 -9.78 0.76 -13.36
N PRO A 65 -11.02 1.01 -13.82
CA PRO A 65 -12.07 1.66 -13.02
C PRO A 65 -12.34 0.95 -11.69
N HIS A 66 -12.25 -0.39 -11.68
CA HIS A 66 -12.49 -1.25 -10.53
C HIS A 66 -11.25 -1.48 -9.64
N ALA A 67 -10.04 -1.18 -10.14
CA ALA A 67 -8.80 -1.26 -9.35
C ALA A 67 -8.28 0.12 -8.95
N ARG A 68 -9.05 1.19 -9.23
CA ARG A 68 -8.63 2.58 -9.05
C ARG A 68 -8.33 2.85 -7.58
N GLY A 69 -7.06 3.16 -7.28
CA GLY A 69 -6.61 3.45 -5.92
C GLY A 69 -6.07 2.23 -5.18
N GLN A 70 -6.01 1.06 -5.82
CA GLN A 70 -5.34 -0.11 -5.29
C GLN A 70 -3.82 0.01 -5.48
N TRP A 71 -3.09 -0.39 -4.45
CA TRP A 71 -1.64 -0.44 -4.42
C TRP A 71 -1.21 -1.91 -4.46
N ARG A 72 -0.18 -2.21 -5.25
CA ARG A 72 0.42 -3.55 -5.33
C ARG A 72 1.93 -3.45 -5.38
N ILE A 73 2.60 -4.51 -4.93
CA ILE A 73 4.06 -4.61 -5.02
C ILE A 73 4.50 -4.80 -6.47
N VAL A 74 5.64 -4.24 -6.84
CA VAL A 74 6.33 -4.53 -8.10
C VAL A 74 7.36 -5.61 -7.78
N LYS A 75 7.27 -6.76 -8.46
CA LYS A 75 8.31 -7.79 -8.44
C LYS A 75 9.24 -7.61 -9.64
#